data_AF-A0A0K2TAD6-F1
#
_entry.id   AF-A0A0K2TAD6-F1
#
_cell.length_a   1.000
_cell.length_b   1.000
_cell.length_c   1.000
_cell.angle_alpha   90.00
_cell.angle_beta   90.00
_cell.angle_gamma   90.00
#
_symmetry.space_group_name_H-M   'P 1'
#
loop_
_entity.id
_entity.type
_entity.pdbx_description
1 polymer ?
#
loop_
_entity_poly.entity_id
_entity_poly.type
_entity_poly.pdbx_seq_one_letter_code
_entity_poly.pdbx_strand_id
1 'polypeptide(L)'
;MKRELENRFTKSQCKLIISGKRFGKWDDEDFVKGMILKSLSSKAYRYIQCSGVLPDPSVTTLKRWIRNFKTAPGIRSHIIKIITQQIKSNDTLNG
;
A
#
# COMPACT_ATOMS: atom_id res chain seq x y z
N MET A 1 18.55 8.18 -12.63
CA MET A 1 17.69 7.00 -12.85
C MET A 1 17.40 6.18 -11.59
N LYS A 2 18.34 5.43 -10.98
CA LYS A 2 18.02 4.57 -9.81
C LYS A 2 17.48 5.35 -8.59
N ARG A 3 18.12 6.46 -8.20
CA ARG A 3 17.66 7.33 -7.10
C ARG A 3 16.27 7.93 -7.34
N GLU A 4 15.94 8.29 -8.57
CA GLU A 4 14.64 8.89 -8.89
C GLU A 4 13.50 7.88 -8.82
N LEU A 5 13.77 6.61 -9.17
CA LEU A 5 12.83 5.52 -9.01
C LEU A 5 12.59 5.21 -7.53
N GLU A 6 13.66 5.14 -6.73
CA GLU A 6 13.58 4.88 -5.28
C GLU A 6 12.80 5.98 -4.52
N ASN A 7 12.74 7.20 -5.06
CA ASN A 7 11.95 8.29 -4.49
C ASN A 7 10.44 8.20 -4.83
N ARG A 8 10.06 7.49 -5.89
CA ARG A 8 8.68 7.46 -6.41
C ARG A 8 7.99 6.12 -6.20
N PHE A 9 8.75 5.04 -6.21
CA PHE A 9 8.26 3.67 -6.15
C PHE A 9 8.80 2.96 -4.92
N THR A 10 8.11 1.91 -4.48
CA THR A 10 8.62 1.04 -3.42
C THR A 10 9.88 0.30 -3.89
N LYS A 11 10.62 -0.28 -2.94
CA LYS A 11 11.79 -1.11 -3.25
C LYS A 11 11.44 -2.29 -4.16
N SER A 12 10.29 -2.90 -3.93
CA SER A 12 9.79 -4.04 -4.68
C SER A 12 9.41 -3.63 -6.11
N GLN A 13 8.70 -2.52 -6.28
CA GLN A 13 8.42 -1.93 -7.58
C GLN A 13 9.69 -1.56 -8.36
N CYS A 14 10.68 -0.96 -7.69
CA CYS A 14 11.98 -0.63 -8.29
C CYS A 14 12.69 -1.89 -8.81
N LYS A 15 12.70 -2.98 -8.02
CA LYS A 15 13.28 -4.26 -8.46
C LYS A 15 12.57 -4.80 -9.70
N LEU A 16 11.24 -4.67 -9.78
CA LEU A 16 10.46 -5.08 -10.94
C LEU A 16 10.86 -4.31 -12.20
N ILE A 17 10.88 -2.98 -12.09
CA ILE A 17 11.18 -2.08 -13.20
C ILE A 17 12.61 -2.31 -13.70
N ILE A 18 13.57 -2.44 -12.78
CA ILE A 18 14.99 -2.60 -13.12
C ILE A 18 15.27 -4.01 -13.68
N SER A 19 14.69 -5.05 -13.09
CA SER A 19 15.02 -6.43 -13.48
C SER A 19 14.21 -6.95 -14.67
N GLY A 20 13.01 -6.40 -14.92
CA GLY A 20 12.07 -6.91 -15.92
C GLY A 20 11.56 -8.33 -15.65
N LYS A 21 11.93 -8.96 -14.53
CA LYS A 21 11.56 -10.33 -14.20
C LYS A 21 10.18 -10.39 -13.55
N ARG A 22 9.44 -11.46 -13.86
CA ARG A 22 8.12 -11.74 -13.26
C ARG A 22 8.25 -11.95 -11.76
N PHE A 23 7.33 -11.35 -11.00
CA PHE A 23 7.46 -11.16 -9.56
C PHE A 23 7.32 -12.42 -8.71
N GLY A 24 8.11 -12.49 -7.64
CA GLY A 24 8.05 -13.56 -6.64
C GLY A 24 7.35 -13.18 -5.33
N LYS A 25 7.40 -11.89 -4.90
CA LYS A 25 6.82 -11.45 -3.61
C LYS A 25 6.67 -9.93 -3.53
N TRP A 26 5.55 -9.46 -3.00
CA TRP A 26 5.29 -8.05 -2.68
C TRP A 26 5.62 -7.75 -1.22
N ASP A 27 6.09 -6.54 -0.93
CA ASP A 27 6.33 -6.07 0.43
C ASP A 27 5.06 -5.43 1.01
N ASP A 28 4.98 -5.33 2.35
CA ASP A 28 3.81 -4.74 3.02
C ASP A 28 3.53 -3.30 2.57
N GLU A 29 4.56 -2.53 2.22
CA GLU A 29 4.40 -1.17 1.69
C GLU A 29 3.64 -1.15 0.34
N ASP A 30 3.87 -2.16 -0.52
CA ASP A 30 3.13 -2.30 -1.80
C ASP A 30 1.66 -2.56 -1.54
N PHE A 31 1.37 -3.45 -0.59
CA PHE A 31 0.00 -3.78 -0.22
C PHE A 31 -0.72 -2.56 0.35
N VAL A 32 -0.09 -1.80 1.24
CA VAL A 32 -0.67 -0.60 1.85
C VAL A 32 -0.92 0.47 0.77
N LYS A 33 0.06 0.80 -0.07
CA LYS A 33 -0.08 1.81 -1.13
C LYS A 33 -1.12 1.40 -2.18
N GLY A 34 -1.10 0.14 -2.63
CA GLY A 34 -2.10 -0.39 -3.56
C GLY A 34 -3.51 -0.36 -2.96
N MET A 35 -3.66 -0.65 -1.67
CA MET A 35 -4.93 -0.55 -0.95
C MET A 35 -5.47 0.88 -0.85
N ILE A 36 -4.60 1.85 -0.58
CA ILE A 36 -4.95 3.27 -0.57
C ILE A 36 -5.42 3.70 -1.97
N LEU A 37 -4.68 3.35 -3.02
CA LEU A 37 -5.06 3.73 -4.38
C LEU A 37 -6.39 3.09 -4.80
N LYS A 38 -6.61 1.83 -4.42
CA LYS A 38 -7.86 1.11 -4.65
C LYS A 38 -9.03 1.71 -3.86
N SER A 39 -8.80 2.17 -2.63
CA SER A 39 -9.85 2.81 -1.81
C SER A 39 -10.25 4.18 -2.36
N LEU A 40 -9.30 4.92 -2.93
CA LEU A 40 -9.57 6.18 -3.64
C LEU A 40 -10.39 5.94 -4.91
N SER A 41 -10.00 4.98 -5.75
CA SER A 41 -10.79 4.60 -6.92
C SER A 41 -10.47 3.20 -7.41
N SER A 42 -11.43 2.29 -7.25
CA SER A 42 -11.28 0.91 -7.75
C SER A 42 -11.24 0.84 -9.28
N LYS A 43 -11.87 1.79 -9.99
CA LYS A 43 -11.81 1.87 -11.46
C LYS A 43 -10.42 2.31 -11.93
N ALA A 44 -9.86 3.36 -11.31
CA ALA A 44 -8.52 3.83 -11.64
C ALA A 44 -7.46 2.76 -11.34
N TYR A 45 -7.57 2.10 -10.20
CA TYR A 45 -6.67 1.01 -9.83
C TYR A 45 -6.70 -0.15 -10.83
N ARG A 46 -7.90 -0.55 -11.28
CA ARG A 46 -8.06 -1.58 -12.33
C ARG A 46 -7.45 -1.13 -13.66
N TYR A 47 -7.65 0.14 -14.04
CA TYR A 47 -7.04 0.69 -15.25
C TYR A 47 -5.51 0.59 -15.19
N ILE A 48 -4.89 1.01 -14.08
CA ILE A 48 -3.44 0.96 -13.87
C ILE A 48 -2.90 -0.47 -14.00
N GLN A 49 -3.63 -1.46 -13.48
CA GLN A 49 -3.24 -2.87 -13.63
C GLN A 49 -3.33 -3.36 -15.07
N CYS A 50 -4.41 -3.01 -15.78
CA CYS A 50 -4.60 -3.46 -17.16
C CYS A 50 -3.67 -2.75 -18.14
N SER A 51 -3.32 -1.48 -17.88
CA SER A 51 -2.45 -0.68 -18.74
C SER A 51 -0.97 -0.97 -18.51
N GLY A 52 -0.60 -1.63 -17.40
CA GLY A 52 0.80 -1.90 -17.06
C GLY A 52 1.62 -0.64 -16.72
N VAL A 53 0.94 0.48 -16.46
CA VAL A 53 1.59 1.78 -16.18
C VAL A 53 2.34 1.76 -14.85
N LEU A 54 1.87 0.96 -13.88
CA LEU A 54 2.51 0.81 -12.57
C LEU A 54 2.62 -0.67 -12.20
N PRO A 55 3.79 -1.13 -11.72
CA PRO A 55 3.88 -2.42 -11.06
C PRO A 55 3.14 -2.36 -9.70
N ASP A 56 2.02 -3.08 -9.56
CA ASP A 56 1.18 -3.05 -8.35
C ASP A 56 0.59 -4.45 -8.11
N PRO A 57 0.37 -4.92 -6.85
CA PRO A 57 -0.23 -6.23 -6.62
C PRO A 57 -1.63 -6.35 -7.26
N SER A 58 -1.96 -7.48 -7.89
CA SER A 58 -3.30 -7.65 -8.47
C SER A 58 -4.43 -7.39 -7.46
N VAL A 59 -5.62 -6.99 -7.91
CA VAL A 59 -6.80 -6.84 -7.02
C VAL A 59 -7.05 -8.11 -6.19
N THR A 60 -6.86 -9.29 -6.81
CA THR A 60 -6.98 -10.59 -6.14
C THR A 60 -5.88 -10.77 -5.07
N THR A 61 -4.66 -10.32 -5.35
CA THR A 61 -3.53 -10.34 -4.43
C THR A 61 -3.81 -9.44 -3.21
N LEU A 62 -4.31 -8.23 -3.42
CA LEU A 62 -4.74 -7.33 -2.33
C LEU A 62 -5.85 -7.97 -1.47
N LYS A 63 -6.89 -8.53 -2.11
CA LYS A 63 -7.98 -9.20 -1.38
C LYS A 63 -7.48 -10.37 -0.53
N ARG A 64 -6.58 -11.19 -1.07
CA ARG A 64 -5.97 -12.30 -0.33
C ARG A 64 -5.17 -11.82 0.86
N TRP A 65 -4.45 -10.71 0.72
CA TRP A 65 -3.68 -10.11 1.82
C TRP A 65 -4.60 -9.57 2.93
N ILE A 66 -5.63 -8.78 2.57
CA ILE A 66 -6.62 -8.27 3.55
C ILE A 66 -7.36 -9.39 4.27
N ARG A 67 -7.65 -10.51 3.59
CA ARG A 67 -8.36 -11.64 4.22
C ARG A 67 -7.62 -12.16 5.46
N ASN A 68 -6.30 -11.98 5.53
CA ASN A 68 -5.50 -12.34 6.70
C ASN A 68 -5.63 -11.33 7.85
N PHE A 69 -6.13 -10.12 7.57
CA PHE A 69 -6.42 -9.10 8.57
C PHE A 69 -7.72 -9.45 9.31
N LYS A 70 -7.59 -10.23 10.38
CA LYS A 70 -8.72 -10.62 11.23
C LYS A 70 -9.23 -9.40 11.99
N THR A 71 -10.50 -9.07 11.78
CA THR A 71 -11.18 -8.04 12.57
C THR A 71 -12.15 -8.67 13.54
N ALA A 72 -11.85 -8.60 14.83
CA ALA A 72 -12.81 -9.00 15.87
C ALA A 72 -13.99 -8.00 15.91
N PRO A 73 -15.22 -8.48 16.18
CA PRO A 73 -16.36 -7.61 16.44
C PRO A 73 -16.15 -6.84 17.76
N GLY A 74 -16.76 -5.66 17.87
CA GLY A 74 -16.66 -4.79 19.06
C GLY A 74 -15.66 -3.63 18.92
N ILE A 75 -15.34 -2.99 20.05
CA ILE A 75 -14.46 -1.81 20.10
C ILE A 75 -13.04 -2.21 19.76
N ARG A 76 -12.45 -1.51 18.79
CA ARG A 76 -11.10 -1.77 18.30
C ARG A 76 -10.08 -0.90 19.02
N SER A 77 -9.66 -1.35 20.19
CA SER A 77 -8.68 -0.66 21.05
C SER A 77 -7.38 -0.29 20.31
N HIS A 78 -6.90 -1.15 19.42
CA HIS A 78 -5.71 -0.88 18.61
C HIS A 78 -5.89 0.31 17.65
N ILE A 79 -7.05 0.44 17.02
CA ILE A 79 -7.34 1.56 16.12
C ILE A 79 -7.42 2.86 16.93
N ILE A 80 -8.13 2.83 18.06
CA ILE A 80 -8.21 3.99 18.97
C ILE A 80 -6.81 4.41 19.39
N LYS A 81 -5.96 3.47 19.81
CA LYS A 81 -4.56 3.74 20.20
C LYS A 81 -3.77 4.40 19.07
N ILE A 82 -3.87 3.89 17.84
CA ILE A 82 -3.17 4.45 16.67
C ILE A 82 -3.64 5.88 16.40
N ILE A 83 -4.96 6.10 16.37
CA ILE A 83 -5.53 7.43 16.11
C ILE A 83 -5.14 8.42 17.21
N THR A 84 -5.21 8.02 18.49
CA THR A 84 -4.78 8.86 19.61
C THR A 84 -3.30 9.20 19.55
N GLN A 85 -2.44 8.27 19.13
CA GLN A 85 -1.02 8.54 18.91
C GLN A 85 -0.81 9.56 17.79
N GLN A 86 -1.53 9.42 16.67
CA GLN A 86 -1.45 10.35 15.55
C GLN A 86 -1.87 11.78 15.93
N ILE A 87 -2.95 11.91 16.71
CA ILE A 87 -3.43 13.22 17.20
C ILE A 87 -2.36 13.89 18.07
N LYS A 88 -1.81 13.17 19.05
CA LYS A 88 -0.75 13.70 19.92
C LYS A 88 0.48 14.16 19.14
N SER A 89 0.91 13.39 18.14
CA SER A 89 2.03 13.77 17.28
C SER A 89 1.75 15.02 16.45
N ASN A 90 0.52 15.21 15.99
CA ASN A 90 0.11 16.40 15.25
C ASN A 90 -0.01 17.64 16.14
N ASP A 91 -0.47 17.49 17.39
CA ASP A 91 -0.54 18.59 18.35
C ASP A 91 0.86 19.08 18.75
N THR A 92 1.84 18.19 18.88
CA THR A 92 3.24 18.54 19.17
C THR A 92 3.98 19.24 18.02
N LEU A 93 3.44 19.22 16.80
CA LEU A 93 4.02 19.91 15.64
C LEU A 93 3.44 21.31 15.41
N ASN A 94 2.34 21.64 16.09
CA ASN A 94 1.61 22.92 15.97
C ASN A 94 1.68 23.76 17.25
N GLY A 95 2.47 23.34 18.24
CA GLY A 95 2.68 24.03 19.52
C GLY A 95 4.10 24.53 19.71
#